data_AF-A0AAN1D553-F1
#
_entry.id   AF-A0AAN1D553-F1
#
_cell.length_a   1.000
_cell.length_b   1.000
_cell.length_c   1.000
_cell.angle_alpha   90.00
_cell.angle_beta   90.00
_cell.angle_gamma   90.00
#
_symmetry.space_group_name_H-M   'P 1'
#
loop_
_entity.id
_entity.type
_entity.pdbx_description
1 polymer ?
#
loop_
_entity_poly.entity_id
_entity_poly.type
_entity_poly.pdbx_seq_one_letter_code
_entity_poly.pdbx_strand_id
1 'polypeptide(L)'
;MASLLESIEKEWKRRAYEAMIHCLQSYQGQVEEAIEEFQHGTRAFYRANDEYVPHWQGKSREAYELVYGDLRQIETRIYATADDLLHEISREIARIRRKIEEL
;
A
#
# COMPACT_ATOMS: atom_id res chain seq x y z
N MET A 1 5.94 9.57 -45.74
CA MET A 1 5.58 10.58 -44.71
C MET A 1 4.57 10.04 -43.71
N ALA A 2 3.46 9.40 -44.13
CA ALA A 2 2.47 8.81 -43.22
C ALA A 2 3.07 7.75 -42.25
N SER A 3 3.94 6.84 -42.72
CA SER A 3 4.54 5.80 -41.86
C SER A 3 5.53 6.33 -40.82
N LEU A 4 6.22 7.44 -41.09
CA LEU A 4 7.12 8.08 -40.13
C LEU A 4 6.31 8.73 -39.01
N LEU A 5 5.23 9.42 -39.37
CA LEU A 5 4.36 10.09 -38.41
C LEU A 5 3.67 9.07 -37.48
N GLU A 6 3.20 7.96 -38.05
CA GLU A 6 2.59 6.85 -37.29
C GLU A 6 3.60 6.18 -36.35
N SER A 7 4.84 5.97 -36.79
CA SER A 7 5.91 5.44 -35.93
C SER A 7 6.26 6.39 -34.78
N ILE A 8 6.30 7.70 -35.04
CA ILE A 8 6.54 8.72 -34.01
C ILE A 8 5.40 8.73 -33.01
N GLU A 9 4.15 8.65 -33.47
CA GLU A 9 2.98 8.63 -32.60
C GLU A 9 2.96 7.40 -31.67
N LYS A 10 3.28 6.21 -32.21
CA LYS A 10 3.39 4.98 -31.40
C LYS A 10 4.47 5.08 -30.33
N GLU A 11 5.65 5.62 -30.67
CA GLU A 11 6.73 5.81 -29.72
C GLU A 11 6.36 6.81 -28.62
N TRP A 12 5.69 7.91 -28.96
CA TRP A 12 5.18 8.87 -27.97
C TRP A 12 4.17 8.23 -27.01
N LYS A 13 3.22 7.44 -27.53
CA LYS A 13 2.23 6.72 -26.70
C LYS A 13 2.91 5.71 -25.78
N ARG A 14 3.90 4.96 -26.28
CA ARG A 14 4.70 4.02 -25.48
C ARG A 14 5.38 4.72 -24.31
N ARG A 15 6.10 5.82 -24.57
CA ARG A 15 6.78 6.59 -23.51
C ARG A 15 5.82 7.15 -22.47
N ALA A 16 4.64 7.61 -22.91
CA ALA A 16 3.61 8.08 -21.99
C ALA A 16 3.14 6.95 -21.06
N TYR A 17 2.89 5.76 -21.59
CA TYR A 17 2.52 4.59 -20.79
C TYR A 17 3.63 4.12 -19.85
N GLU A 18 4.90 4.13 -20.29
CA GLU A 18 6.05 3.81 -19.44
C GLU A 18 6.19 4.79 -18.27
N ALA A 19 5.98 6.09 -18.52
CA ALA A 19 5.98 7.11 -17.46
C ALA A 19 4.85 6.89 -16.44
N MET A 20 3.66 6.48 -16.90
CA MET A 20 2.54 6.13 -16.02
C MET A 20 2.88 4.91 -15.15
N ILE A 21 3.47 3.86 -15.73
CA ILE A 21 3.91 2.67 -14.98
C ILE A 21 4.95 3.06 -13.92
N HIS A 22 5.94 3.88 -14.27
CA HIS A 22 6.96 4.32 -13.33
C HIS A 22 6.34 5.08 -12.13
N CYS A 23 5.35 5.95 -12.39
CA CYS A 23 4.63 6.65 -11.33
C CYS A 23 3.88 5.68 -10.40
N LEU A 24 3.19 4.68 -10.97
CA LEU A 24 2.49 3.64 -10.19
C LEU A 24 3.45 2.79 -9.35
N GLN A 25 4.61 2.44 -9.88
CA GLN A 25 5.65 1.71 -9.12
C GLN A 25 6.19 2.55 -7.97
N SER A 26 6.35 3.87 -8.16
CA SER A 26 6.73 4.77 -7.06
C SER A 26 5.66 4.79 -5.96
N TYR A 27 4.37 4.82 -6.32
CA TYR A 27 3.30 4.74 -5.32
C TYR A 27 3.28 3.39 -4.61
N GLN A 28 3.53 2.30 -5.34
CA GLN A 28 3.65 0.97 -4.73
C GLN A 28 4.72 0.97 -3.63
N GLY A 29 5.92 1.51 -3.92
CA GLY A 29 7.00 1.61 -2.94
C GLY A 29 6.64 2.46 -1.72
N GLN A 30 5.89 3.56 -1.90
CA GLN A 30 5.42 4.38 -0.79
C GLN A 30 4.43 3.65 0.13
N VAL A 31 3.57 2.80 -0.43
CA VAL A 31 2.65 1.98 0.38
C VAL A 31 3.43 0.92 1.16
N GLU A 32 4.41 0.28 0.53
CA GLU A 32 5.28 -0.70 1.18
C GLU A 32 6.07 -0.07 2.34
N GLU A 33 6.67 1.11 2.13
CA GLU A 33 7.40 1.87 3.16
C GLU A 33 6.48 2.26 4.33
N ALA A 34 5.29 2.80 4.04
CA ALA A 34 4.33 3.17 5.09
C ALA A 34 3.88 1.97 5.93
N ILE A 35 3.73 0.79 5.31
CA ILE A 35 3.39 -0.43 6.04
C ILE A 35 4.55 -0.93 6.89
N GLU A 36 5.78 -0.82 6.41
CA GLU A 36 6.97 -1.16 7.21
C GLU A 36 7.09 -0.27 8.45
N GLU A 37 6.93 1.04 8.29
CA GLU A 37 6.91 1.99 9.43
C GLU A 37 5.78 1.67 10.41
N PHE A 38 4.59 1.38 9.90
CA PHE A 38 3.44 1.00 10.72
C PHE A 38 3.71 -0.30 11.49
N GLN A 39 4.28 -1.32 10.85
CA GLN A 39 4.68 -2.58 11.48
C GLN A 39 5.72 -2.38 12.59
N HIS A 40 6.66 -1.44 12.40
CA HIS A 40 7.62 -1.11 13.44
C HIS A 40 6.92 -0.53 14.67
N GLY A 41 5.99 0.41 14.46
CA GLY A 41 5.17 1.00 15.53
C GLY A 41 4.31 -0.02 16.27
N THR A 42 3.62 -0.91 15.55
CA THR A 42 2.77 -1.94 16.16
C THR A 42 3.59 -2.93 16.97
N ARG A 43 4.77 -3.35 16.50
CA ARG A 43 5.68 -4.21 17.29
C ARG A 43 6.13 -3.54 18.59
N ALA A 44 6.49 -2.27 18.55
CA ALA A 44 6.86 -1.51 19.75
C ALA A 44 5.68 -1.43 20.75
N PHE A 45 4.47 -1.17 20.23
CA PHE A 45 3.25 -1.17 21.03
C PHE A 45 2.97 -2.53 21.68
N TYR A 46 3.03 -3.63 20.92
CA TYR A 46 2.81 -4.98 21.47
C TYR A 46 3.81 -5.34 22.56
N ARG A 47 5.07 -4.96 22.38
CA ARG A 47 6.10 -5.17 23.42
C ARG A 47 5.73 -4.44 24.71
N ALA A 48 5.31 -3.18 24.63
CA ALA A 48 4.91 -2.41 25.80
C ALA A 48 3.62 -2.98 26.43
N ASN A 49 2.66 -3.41 25.62
CA ASN A 49 1.46 -4.10 26.10
C ASN A 49 1.83 -5.33 26.94
N ASP A 50 2.67 -6.21 26.39
CA ASP A 50 3.05 -7.47 27.04
C ASP A 50 3.84 -7.25 28.33
N GLU A 51 4.60 -6.15 28.43
CA GLU A 51 5.37 -5.80 29.62
C GLU A 51 4.49 -5.23 30.74
N TYR A 52 3.58 -4.30 30.43
CA TYR A 52 2.91 -3.48 31.45
C TYR A 52 1.48 -3.93 31.77
N VAL A 53 0.70 -4.33 30.77
CA VAL A 53 -0.74 -4.56 30.90
C VAL A 53 -1.10 -5.78 31.76
N PRO A 54 -0.32 -6.89 31.83
CA PRO A 54 -0.67 -8.05 32.65
C PRO A 54 -0.90 -7.72 34.14
N HIS A 55 -0.26 -6.67 34.64
CA HIS A 55 -0.33 -6.24 36.03
C HIS A 55 -1.53 -5.31 36.32
N TRP A 56 -2.22 -4.85 35.29
CA TRP A 56 -3.35 -3.94 35.44
C TRP A 56 -4.60 -4.69 35.90
N GLN A 57 -5.44 -4.02 36.70
CA GLN A 57 -6.66 -4.59 37.26
C GLN A 57 -7.77 -3.52 37.35
N GLY A 58 -9.01 -4.00 37.49
CA GLY A 58 -10.19 -3.15 37.66
C GLY A 58 -10.48 -2.27 36.45
N LYS A 59 -11.14 -1.13 36.69
CA LYS A 59 -11.68 -0.25 35.65
C LYS A 59 -10.64 0.24 34.64
N SER A 60 -9.40 0.45 35.05
CA SER A 60 -8.32 0.88 34.14
C SER A 60 -7.99 -0.20 33.11
N ARG A 61 -8.01 -1.47 33.51
CA ARG A 61 -7.83 -2.60 32.58
C ARG A 61 -9.02 -2.72 31.64
N GLU A 62 -10.23 -2.66 32.16
CA GLU A 62 -11.44 -2.74 31.34
C GLU A 62 -11.48 -1.64 30.27
N ALA A 63 -11.16 -0.40 30.64
CA ALA A 63 -11.06 0.71 29.70
C ALA A 63 -9.95 0.51 28.66
N TYR A 64 -8.80 -0.02 29.07
CA TYR A 64 -7.70 -0.33 28.16
C TYR A 64 -8.07 -1.40 27.13
N GLU A 65 -8.69 -2.50 27.56
CA GLU A 65 -9.06 -3.62 26.68
C GLU A 65 -10.04 -3.18 25.57
N LEU A 66 -10.94 -2.24 25.87
CA LEU A 66 -11.81 -1.63 24.86
C LEU A 66 -11.00 -0.89 23.78
N VAL A 67 -10.09 -0.01 24.21
CA VAL A 67 -9.23 0.74 23.29
C VAL A 67 -8.29 -0.19 22.52
N TYR A 68 -7.74 -1.21 23.18
CA TYR A 68 -6.89 -2.22 22.56
C TYR A 68 -7.64 -3.00 21.46
N GLY A 69 -8.90 -3.37 21.71
CA GLY A 69 -9.77 -3.99 20.71
C GLY A 69 -9.97 -3.10 19.47
N ASP A 70 -10.24 -1.81 19.68
CA ASP A 70 -10.39 -0.84 18.59
C ASP A 70 -9.07 -0.69 17.79
N LEU A 71 -7.94 -0.61 18.48
CA LEU A 71 -6.62 -0.54 17.85
C LEU A 71 -6.31 -1.77 16.99
N ARG A 72 -6.64 -2.98 17.48
CA ARG A 72 -6.50 -4.23 16.70
C ARG A 72 -7.37 -4.24 15.45
N GLN A 73 -8.59 -3.71 15.55
CA GLN A 73 -9.48 -3.60 14.40
C GLN A 73 -8.93 -2.60 13.38
N ILE A 74 -8.43 -1.45 13.83
CA ILE A 74 -7.79 -0.44 12.97
C ILE A 74 -6.56 -1.03 12.29
N GLU A 75 -5.67 -1.71 13.01
CA GLU A 75 -4.49 -2.37 12.44
C GLU A 75 -4.87 -3.33 11.32
N THR A 76 -5.88 -4.18 11.56
CA THR A 76 -6.35 -5.14 10.55
C THR A 76 -6.87 -4.43 9.30
N ARG A 77 -7.62 -3.34 9.47
CA ARG A 77 -8.13 -2.52 8.34
C ARG A 77 -6.99 -1.86 7.57
N ILE A 78 -5.94 -1.40 8.24
CA ILE A 78 -4.78 -0.78 7.60
C ILE A 78 -4.09 -1.80 6.69
N TYR A 79 -3.81 -3.02 7.18
CA TYR A 79 -3.20 -4.06 6.34
C TYR A 79 -4.09 -4.43 5.15
N ALA A 80 -5.39 -4.65 5.37
CA ALA A 80 -6.31 -4.96 4.29
C ALA A 80 -6.37 -3.85 3.23
N THR A 81 -6.38 -2.59 3.66
CA THR A 81 -6.39 -1.43 2.75
C THR A 81 -5.09 -1.35 1.94
N ALA A 82 -3.95 -1.65 2.56
CA ALA A 82 -2.68 -1.68 1.86
C ALA A 82 -2.59 -2.82 0.85
N ASP A 83 -3.04 -4.02 1.20
CA ASP A 83 -3.10 -5.17 0.29
C ASP A 83 -3.98 -4.87 -0.92
N ASP A 84 -5.19 -4.31 -0.68
CA ASP A 84 -6.10 -3.89 -1.74
C ASP A 84 -5.44 -2.84 -2.66
N LEU A 85 -4.76 -1.85 -2.09
CA LEU A 85 -4.10 -0.80 -2.87
C LEU A 85 -2.93 -1.35 -3.71
N LEU A 86 -2.10 -2.21 -3.14
CA LEU A 86 -1.00 -2.87 -3.85
C LEU A 86 -1.53 -3.76 -4.98
N HIS A 87 -2.64 -4.47 -4.74
CA HIS A 87 -3.30 -5.28 -5.76
C HIS A 87 -3.84 -4.41 -6.91
N GLU A 88 -4.50 -3.31 -6.59
CA GLU A 88 -5.05 -2.37 -7.58
C GLU A 88 -3.95 -1.71 -8.42
N ILE A 89 -2.85 -1.27 -7.80
CA ILE A 89 -1.68 -0.74 -8.50
C ILE A 89 -1.09 -1.79 -9.45
N SER A 90 -0.91 -3.02 -8.98
CA SER A 90 -0.38 -4.12 -9.79
C SER A 90 -1.27 -4.43 -10.99
N ARG A 91 -2.59 -4.44 -10.79
CA ARG A 91 -3.59 -4.65 -11.84
C ARG A 91 -3.54 -3.54 -12.89
N GLU A 92 -3.41 -2.30 -12.45
CA GLU A 92 -3.33 -1.15 -13.36
C GLU A 92 -2.04 -1.15 -14.19
N ILE A 93 -0.89 -1.48 -13.57
CA ILE A 93 0.37 -1.66 -14.29
C ILE A 93 0.23 -2.74 -15.38
N ALA A 94 -0.35 -3.90 -15.03
CA ALA A 94 -0.59 -4.97 -16.01
C ALA A 94 -1.49 -4.52 -17.17
N ARG A 95 -2.54 -3.75 -16.88
CA ARG A 95 -3.43 -3.16 -17.88
C ARG A 95 -2.67 -2.22 -18.83
N ILE A 96 -1.79 -1.36 -18.30
CA ILE A 96 -1.01 -0.42 -19.12
C ILE A 96 0.01 -1.16 -19.97
N ARG A 97 0.68 -2.19 -19.43
CA ARG A 97 1.62 -3.04 -20.20
C ARG A 97 0.94 -3.68 -21.40
N ARG A 98 -0.28 -4.20 -21.22
CA ARG A 98 -1.07 -4.75 -22.32
C ARG A 98 -1.37 -3.72 -23.41
N LYS A 99 -1.68 -2.46 -23.02
CA LYS A 99 -1.85 -1.37 -24.00
C LYS A 99 -0.58 -1.09 -24.79
N ILE A 100 0.61 -1.21 -24.17
CA ILE A 100 1.89 -1.06 -24.88
C ILE A 100 2.10 -2.18 -25.90
N GLU A 101 1.72 -3.41 -25.57
CA GLU A 101 1.81 -4.57 -26.48
C GLU A 101 0.85 -4.43 -27.68
N GLU A 102 -0.28 -3.75 -27.49
CA GLU A 102 -1.30 -3.51 -28.53
C GLU A 102 -1.02 -2.28 -29.42
N LEU A 103 0.01 -1.47 -29.12
CA LEU A 103 0.45 -0.30 -29.91
C LEU A 103 1.22 -0.70 -31.18
#